data_AF-A0A540K654-F1
#
_entry.id   AF-A0A540K654-F1
#
_cell.length_a   1.000
_cell.length_b   1.000
_cell.length_c   1.000
_cell.angle_alpha   90.00
_cell.angle_beta   90.00
_cell.angle_gamma   90.00
#
_symmetry.space_group_name_H-M   'P 1'
#
loop_
_entity.id
_entity.type
_entity.pdbx_description
1 polymer ?
#
loop_
_entity_poly.entity_id
_entity_poly.type
_entity_poly.pdbx_seq_one_letter_code
_entity_poly.pdbx_strand_id
1 'polypeptide(L)'
;MGENAPPAQPQVVVRPSQMPLGAAKGPIWTPTEQLHNLQYCIHSNPSWPETFVLGFQHYIVMLGSIVIIATSFVPRMGGDHGDKARVIQTMLFMAAINTLIQTFIGTRLPTVMTSSFAFTLPVLSIINDYSDRNFRSEHERFETTMRTIQGSLIVASFFNIFIGFSRAWGNLTRFFSPIVIVPVVCVVGLGPFARGFPLLANCVEIGLPMLILLVITQQYLRHALPRGHNILERFALLLCIGLVWSFAAILTEAGAYNTAKQQTKQNCRTDRSYLIASAPWIRFPYPFQWGKPIFRASHVFGMMGAAIVTSAESTGAYFAAARLSGATPPPATVVSQSIGLQGVGMLLEGIFGAAVGTTASV
;
A
#
# COMPACT_ATOMS: atom_id res chain seq x y z
N MET A 1 4.89 72.29 -10.09
CA MET A 1 4.93 71.01 -9.37
C MET A 1 4.25 69.96 -10.24
N GLY A 2 5.03 69.26 -11.06
CA GLY A 2 4.57 68.14 -11.86
C GLY A 2 5.62 67.04 -11.69
N GLU A 3 5.40 66.17 -10.71
CA GLU A 3 6.29 65.05 -10.43
C GLU A 3 6.01 63.93 -11.44
N ASN A 4 7.04 63.62 -12.24
CA ASN A 4 7.04 62.53 -13.20
C ASN A 4 7.06 61.18 -12.46
N ALA A 5 6.05 60.34 -12.71
CA ALA A 5 6.06 58.95 -12.29
C ALA A 5 7.19 58.18 -13.01
N PRO A 6 7.91 57.26 -12.34
CA PRO A 6 8.94 56.44 -12.97
C PRO A 6 8.31 55.38 -13.91
N PRO A 7 9.01 54.98 -14.98
CA PRO A 7 8.50 54.01 -15.94
C PRO A 7 8.36 52.61 -15.31
N ALA A 8 7.29 51.92 -15.68
CA ALA A 8 7.02 50.55 -15.26
C ALA A 8 8.16 49.60 -15.67
N GLN A 9 8.60 48.75 -14.74
CA GLN A 9 9.60 47.73 -15.00
C GLN A 9 9.09 46.73 -16.06
N PRO A 10 9.91 46.33 -17.04
CA PRO A 10 9.49 45.36 -18.06
C PRO A 10 9.19 44.01 -17.40
N GLN A 11 8.00 43.46 -17.71
CA GLN A 11 7.64 42.11 -17.34
C GLN A 11 8.68 41.13 -17.90
N VAL A 12 9.28 40.32 -17.03
CA VAL A 12 10.15 39.21 -17.42
C VAL A 12 9.27 38.19 -18.14
N VAL A 13 9.30 38.21 -19.47
CA VAL A 13 8.70 37.17 -20.30
C VAL A 13 9.50 35.88 -20.03
N VAL A 14 8.95 34.99 -19.21
CA VAL A 14 9.49 33.64 -19.04
C VAL A 14 9.44 32.97 -20.41
N ARG A 15 10.62 32.75 -20.99
CA ARG A 15 10.80 32.06 -22.26
C ARG A 15 10.14 30.67 -22.10
N PRO A 16 9.22 30.23 -23.00
CA PRO A 16 8.61 28.92 -22.86
C PRO A 16 9.74 27.88 -22.86
N SER A 17 9.85 27.14 -21.76
CA SER A 17 10.74 26.00 -21.67
C SER A 17 10.38 25.06 -22.83
N GLN A 18 11.39 24.70 -23.63
CA GLN A 18 11.20 23.78 -24.74
C GLN A 18 10.51 22.51 -24.19
N MET A 19 9.30 22.27 -24.65
CA MET A 19 8.57 21.05 -24.31
C MET A 19 9.42 19.85 -24.73
N PRO A 20 9.68 18.88 -23.84
CA PRO A 20 10.37 17.66 -24.22
C PRO A 20 9.56 16.95 -25.33
N LEU A 21 10.29 16.35 -26.29
CA LEU A 21 9.73 15.54 -27.37
C LEU A 21 8.91 14.39 -26.75
N GLY A 22 7.59 14.57 -26.67
CA GLY A 22 6.68 13.65 -25.98
C GLY A 22 5.51 14.32 -25.25
N ALA A 23 5.45 15.65 -25.16
CA ALA A 23 4.31 16.36 -24.58
C ALA A 23 3.00 16.05 -25.36
N ALA A 24 2.01 15.48 -24.65
CA ALA A 24 0.71 15.14 -25.22
C ALA A 24 -0.07 16.41 -25.62
N LYS A 25 -0.67 16.37 -26.81
CA LYS A 25 -1.58 17.40 -27.35
C LYS A 25 -2.96 17.36 -26.64
N GLY A 26 -2.99 17.68 -25.35
CA GLY A 26 -4.23 17.85 -24.57
C GLY A 26 -4.30 19.23 -23.92
N PRO A 27 -5.49 19.68 -23.47
CA PRO A 27 -5.61 20.92 -22.71
C PRO A 27 -4.79 20.83 -21.43
N ILE A 28 -3.83 21.74 -21.27
CA ILE A 28 -2.96 21.84 -20.10
C ILE A 28 -3.71 22.68 -19.07
N TRP A 29 -4.21 22.05 -18.01
CA TRP A 29 -4.79 22.75 -16.89
C TRP A 29 -3.67 23.13 -15.90
N THR A 30 -3.53 24.42 -15.61
CA THR A 30 -2.52 24.88 -14.63
C THR A 30 -2.93 24.39 -13.23
N PRO A 31 -2.05 23.66 -12.51
CA PRO A 31 -2.33 23.24 -11.14
C PRO A 31 -2.47 24.48 -10.22
N THR A 32 -3.41 24.42 -9.28
CA THR A 32 -3.71 25.51 -8.34
C THR A 32 -2.59 25.80 -7.33
N GLU A 33 -1.73 24.81 -7.04
CA GLU A 33 -0.47 24.99 -6.31
C GLU A 33 0.64 24.16 -6.96
N GLN A 34 1.75 24.80 -7.32
CA GLN A 34 2.97 24.11 -7.73
C GLN A 34 3.90 23.98 -6.52
N LEU A 35 4.15 22.75 -6.05
CA LEU A 35 5.21 22.51 -5.08
C LEU A 35 6.55 22.86 -5.75
N HIS A 36 7.21 23.92 -5.26
CA HIS A 36 8.46 24.43 -5.84
C HIS A 36 9.63 23.43 -5.77
N ASN A 37 9.49 22.32 -5.02
CA ASN A 37 10.50 21.27 -4.85
C ASN A 37 10.18 19.96 -5.59
N LEU A 38 9.28 19.96 -6.59
CA LEU A 38 9.01 18.75 -7.37
C LEU A 38 10.15 18.47 -8.36
N GLN A 39 10.92 17.41 -8.13
CA GLN A 39 12.08 17.06 -8.97
C GLN A 39 11.69 16.31 -10.26
N TYR A 40 10.59 15.55 -10.22
CA TYR A 40 10.05 14.82 -11.37
C TYR A 40 8.55 15.03 -11.49
N CYS A 41 8.10 15.45 -12.68
CA CYS A 41 6.69 15.50 -13.04
C CYS A 41 6.18 14.11 -13.45
N ILE A 42 4.87 13.89 -13.45
CA ILE A 42 4.24 12.60 -13.81
C ILE A 42 4.71 12.05 -15.17
N HIS A 43 4.93 12.94 -16.14
CA HIS A 43 5.36 12.58 -17.49
C HIS A 43 6.87 12.69 -17.72
N SER A 44 7.64 13.00 -16.67
CA SER A 44 9.10 13.02 -16.78
C SER A 44 9.65 11.59 -16.78
N ASN A 45 10.70 11.36 -17.56
CA ASN A 45 11.35 10.05 -17.63
C ASN A 45 12.73 10.16 -16.96
N PRO A 46 12.89 9.71 -15.70
CA PRO A 46 14.18 9.71 -15.03
C PRO A 46 15.13 8.70 -15.66
N SER A 47 16.38 8.70 -15.20
CA SER A 47 17.35 7.69 -15.64
C SER A 47 16.84 6.28 -15.30
N TRP A 48 17.10 5.31 -16.19
CA TRP A 48 16.62 3.93 -16.01
C TRP A 48 17.08 3.29 -14.68
N PRO A 49 18.34 3.49 -14.22
CA PRO A 49 18.79 2.97 -12.93
C PRO A 49 18.04 3.58 -11.75
N GLU A 50 17.81 4.89 -11.77
CA GLU A 50 17.06 5.59 -10.71
C GLU A 50 15.61 5.12 -10.65
N THR A 51 14.97 4.94 -11.81
CA THR A 51 13.61 4.40 -11.91
C THR A 51 13.51 3.01 -11.30
N PHE A 52 14.48 2.14 -11.58
CA PHE A 52 14.51 0.79 -11.05
C PHE A 52 14.61 0.78 -9.51
N VAL A 53 15.52 1.59 -8.94
CA VAL A 53 15.69 1.64 -7.48
C VAL A 53 14.48 2.27 -6.78
N LEU A 54 13.89 3.32 -7.36
CA LEU A 54 12.66 3.93 -6.82
C LEU A 54 11.46 2.96 -6.90
N GLY A 55 11.33 2.23 -8.01
CA GLY A 55 10.32 1.18 -8.14
C GLY A 55 10.51 0.07 -7.10
N PHE A 56 11.76 -0.33 -6.84
CA PHE A 56 12.09 -1.31 -5.81
C PHE A 56 11.75 -0.80 -4.39
N GLN A 57 11.93 0.50 -4.14
CA GLN A 57 11.51 1.12 -2.88
C GLN A 57 9.99 1.07 -2.67
N HIS A 58 9.20 1.42 -3.69
CA HIS A 58 7.73 1.28 -3.61
C HIS A 58 7.31 -0.18 -3.37
N TYR A 59 8.00 -1.13 -4.01
CA TYR A 59 7.77 -2.55 -3.76
C TYR A 59 8.04 -2.96 -2.30
N ILE A 60 9.18 -2.54 -1.72
CA ILE A 60 9.51 -2.86 -0.32
C ILE A 60 8.50 -2.27 0.66
N VAL A 61 8.06 -1.03 0.43
CA VAL A 61 7.06 -0.37 1.29
C VAL A 61 5.74 -1.13 1.26
N MET A 62 5.27 -1.54 0.07
CA MET A 62 4.08 -2.38 -0.06
C MET A 62 4.23 -3.76 0.60
N LEU A 63 5.40 -4.38 0.43
CA LEU A 63 5.69 -5.70 1.00
C LEU A 63 5.49 -5.70 2.51
N GLY A 64 5.86 -4.62 3.20
CA GLY A 64 5.66 -4.46 4.64
C GLY A 64 4.20 -4.69 5.07
N SER A 65 3.25 -3.98 4.45
CA SER A 65 1.82 -4.11 4.80
C SER A 65 1.27 -5.51 4.49
N ILE A 66 1.63 -6.08 3.34
CA ILE A 66 1.21 -7.44 2.94
C ILE A 66 1.73 -8.49 3.91
N VAL A 67 3.01 -8.41 4.29
CA VAL A 67 3.63 -9.34 5.24
C VAL A 67 3.01 -9.19 6.63
N ILE A 68 2.71 -7.97 7.09
CA ILE A 68 2.02 -7.74 8.37
C ILE A 68 0.65 -8.41 8.37
N ILE A 69 -0.13 -8.21 7.30
CA ILE A 69 -1.48 -8.80 7.16
C ILE A 69 -1.41 -10.32 7.14
N ALA A 70 -0.58 -10.91 6.27
CA ALA A 70 -0.45 -12.36 6.17
C ALA A 70 0.09 -13.00 7.45
N THR A 71 1.08 -12.38 8.11
CA THR A 71 1.61 -12.85 9.40
C THR A 71 0.57 -12.77 10.52
N SER A 72 -0.36 -11.81 10.44
CA SER A 72 -1.42 -11.66 11.45
C SER A 72 -2.57 -12.63 11.26
N PHE A 73 -2.89 -13.00 10.02
CA PHE A 73 -4.06 -13.82 9.70
C PHE A 73 -3.77 -15.30 9.57
N VAL A 74 -2.73 -15.67 8.82
CA VAL A 74 -2.48 -17.08 8.47
C VAL A 74 -2.31 -17.97 9.71
N PRO A 75 -1.53 -17.58 10.75
CA PRO A 75 -1.43 -18.40 11.95
C PRO A 75 -2.74 -18.52 12.73
N ARG A 76 -3.58 -17.47 12.72
CA ARG A 76 -4.89 -17.49 13.40
C ARG A 76 -5.92 -18.38 12.69
N MET A 77 -5.74 -18.62 11.40
CA MET A 77 -6.56 -19.53 10.61
C MET A 77 -6.13 -21.00 10.76
N GLY A 78 -4.96 -21.28 11.33
CA GLY A 78 -4.36 -22.62 11.37
C GLY A 78 -3.46 -22.96 10.18
N GLY A 79 -3.04 -21.94 9.40
CA GLY A 79 -2.17 -22.14 8.25
C GLY A 79 -0.69 -22.25 8.63
N ASP A 80 0.06 -23.02 7.83
CA ASP A 80 1.48 -23.26 8.02
C ASP A 80 2.38 -22.15 7.41
N HIS A 81 3.69 -22.20 7.64
CA HIS A 81 4.70 -21.32 7.01
C HIS A 81 4.62 -21.34 5.47
N GLY A 82 4.36 -22.51 4.87
CA GLY A 82 4.12 -22.63 3.43
C GLY A 82 2.86 -21.89 2.99
N ASP A 83 1.76 -21.97 3.75
CA ASP A 83 0.51 -21.27 3.47
C ASP A 83 0.69 -19.76 3.56
N LYS A 84 1.46 -19.31 4.56
CA LYS A 84 1.82 -17.92 4.74
C LYS A 84 2.57 -17.38 3.52
N ALA A 85 3.56 -18.11 3.02
CA ALA A 85 4.29 -17.74 1.81
C ALA A 85 3.36 -17.69 0.58
N ARG A 86 2.45 -18.67 0.42
CA ARG A 86 1.47 -18.70 -0.68
C ARG A 86 0.53 -17.49 -0.66
N VAL A 87 0.05 -17.10 0.53
CA VAL A 87 -0.82 -15.92 0.70
C VAL A 87 -0.06 -14.63 0.35
N ILE A 88 1.17 -14.46 0.84
CA ILE A 88 2.01 -13.29 0.53
C ILE A 88 2.25 -13.17 -0.98
N GLN A 89 2.63 -14.27 -1.64
CA GLN A 89 2.86 -14.31 -3.09
C GLN A 89 1.60 -13.93 -3.88
N THR A 90 0.44 -14.43 -3.47
CA THR A 90 -0.84 -14.14 -4.12
C THR A 90 -1.22 -12.67 -3.97
N MET A 91 -1.06 -12.11 -2.76
CA MET A 91 -1.36 -10.71 -2.49
C MET A 91 -0.43 -9.77 -3.26
N LEU A 92 0.88 -10.07 -3.34
CA LEU A 92 1.83 -9.29 -4.13
C LEU A 92 1.51 -9.32 -5.62
N PHE A 93 1.17 -10.51 -6.14
CA PHE A 93 0.82 -10.68 -7.55
C PHE A 93 -0.46 -9.91 -7.91
N MET A 94 -1.49 -9.98 -7.06
CA MET A 94 -2.72 -9.22 -7.24
C MET A 94 -2.51 -7.70 -7.08
N ALA A 95 -1.72 -7.27 -6.10
CA ALA A 95 -1.36 -5.85 -5.93
C ALA A 95 -0.66 -5.30 -7.18
N ALA A 96 0.23 -6.08 -7.81
CA ALA A 96 0.87 -5.71 -9.06
C ALA A 96 -0.14 -5.56 -10.21
N ILE A 97 -1.02 -6.54 -10.41
CA ILE A 97 -2.06 -6.48 -11.44
C ILE A 97 -2.99 -5.28 -11.22
N ASN A 98 -3.43 -5.06 -9.99
CA ASN A 98 -4.33 -3.96 -9.65
C ASN A 98 -3.66 -2.60 -9.83
N THR A 99 -2.36 -2.49 -9.50
CA THR A 99 -1.57 -1.28 -9.76
C THR A 99 -1.45 -1.00 -11.26
N LEU A 100 -1.22 -2.03 -12.08
CA LEU A 100 -1.19 -1.87 -13.54
C LEU A 100 -2.55 -1.42 -14.08
N ILE A 101 -3.65 -2.06 -13.65
CA ILE A 101 -5.01 -1.68 -14.06
C ILE A 101 -5.29 -0.20 -13.71
N GLN A 102 -4.94 0.21 -12.49
CA GLN A 102 -5.19 1.56 -12.01
C GLN A 102 -4.33 2.62 -12.72
N THR A 103 -3.08 2.28 -13.05
CA THR A 103 -2.15 3.20 -13.75
C THR A 103 -2.44 3.29 -15.25
N PHE A 104 -2.86 2.22 -15.92
CA PHE A 104 -3.19 2.25 -17.36
C PHE A 104 -4.57 2.82 -17.66
N ILE A 105 -5.59 2.35 -16.94
CA ILE A 105 -7.00 2.62 -17.26
C ILE A 105 -7.62 3.63 -16.27
N GLY A 106 -7.22 3.59 -15.00
CA GLY A 106 -7.80 4.38 -13.92
C GLY A 106 -7.39 5.86 -13.92
N THR A 107 -6.93 6.34 -12.76
CA THR A 107 -6.59 7.75 -12.56
C THR A 107 -5.36 8.20 -13.34
N ARG A 108 -4.50 7.26 -13.78
CA ARG A 108 -3.18 7.54 -14.38
C ARG A 108 -2.27 8.42 -13.49
N LEU A 109 -2.59 8.49 -12.21
CA LEU A 109 -1.77 9.11 -11.19
C LEU A 109 -0.74 8.10 -10.68
N PRO A 110 0.40 8.54 -10.13
CA PRO A 110 1.39 7.67 -9.50
C PRO A 110 0.85 7.14 -8.17
N THR A 111 -0.14 6.26 -8.24
CA THR A 111 -0.75 5.58 -7.09
C THR A 111 -0.50 4.10 -7.17
N VAL A 112 -0.14 3.51 -6.04
CA VAL A 112 0.18 2.10 -5.93
C VAL A 112 -0.96 1.38 -5.20
N MET A 113 -1.48 0.29 -5.76
CA MET A 113 -2.52 -0.50 -5.10
C MET A 113 -1.87 -1.44 -4.10
N THR A 114 -2.33 -1.38 -2.84
CA THR A 114 -1.86 -2.25 -1.76
C THR A 114 -3.04 -2.89 -1.05
N SER A 115 -2.76 -3.91 -0.24
CA SER A 115 -3.75 -4.55 0.60
C SER A 115 -4.24 -3.62 1.71
N SER A 116 -5.56 -3.43 1.84
CA SER A 116 -6.12 -2.52 2.84
C SER A 116 -6.30 -3.17 4.21
N PHE A 117 -5.97 -2.41 5.25
CA PHE A 117 -6.25 -2.78 6.63
C PHE A 117 -7.73 -2.70 6.99
N ALA A 118 -8.58 -2.05 6.20
CA ALA A 118 -10.02 -1.97 6.44
C ALA A 118 -10.68 -3.37 6.48
N PHE A 119 -10.14 -4.32 5.70
CA PHE A 119 -10.62 -5.71 5.68
C PHE A 119 -10.21 -6.52 6.92
N THR A 120 -9.39 -5.96 7.81
CA THR A 120 -8.92 -6.71 8.99
C THR A 120 -10.06 -7.09 9.93
N LEU A 121 -11.00 -6.19 10.20
CA LEU A 121 -12.12 -6.46 11.09
C LEU A 121 -13.05 -7.56 10.54
N PRO A 122 -13.56 -7.47 9.29
CA PRO A 122 -14.40 -8.54 8.75
C PRO A 122 -13.64 -9.86 8.62
N VAL A 123 -12.37 -9.85 8.21
CA VAL A 123 -11.56 -11.08 8.16
C VAL A 123 -11.40 -11.72 9.54
N LEU A 124 -11.07 -10.94 10.57
CA LEU A 124 -10.97 -11.46 11.95
C LEU A 124 -12.31 -12.01 12.45
N SER A 125 -13.43 -11.38 12.08
CA SER A 125 -14.76 -11.89 12.39
C SER A 125 -15.02 -13.26 11.74
N ILE A 126 -14.58 -13.47 10.50
CA ILE A 126 -14.69 -14.76 9.81
C ILE A 126 -13.80 -15.79 10.50
N ILE A 127 -12.55 -15.44 10.84
CA ILE A 127 -11.63 -16.34 11.53
C ILE A 127 -12.21 -16.79 12.87
N ASN A 128 -12.77 -15.86 13.66
CA ASN A 128 -13.34 -16.18 14.96
C ASN A 128 -14.58 -17.08 14.84
N ASP A 129 -15.46 -16.87 13.83
CA ASP A 129 -16.61 -17.75 13.57
C ASP A 129 -16.22 -19.21 13.23
N TYR A 130 -15.01 -19.41 12.69
CA TYR A 130 -14.46 -20.74 12.43
C TYR A 130 -13.52 -21.25 13.53
N SER A 131 -13.05 -20.41 14.45
CA SER A 131 -12.17 -20.84 15.54
C SER A 131 -12.86 -21.86 16.46
N ASP A 132 -14.15 -21.68 16.73
CA ASP A 132 -14.92 -22.50 17.68
C ASP A 132 -15.56 -23.73 17.04
N ARG A 133 -15.36 -23.95 15.73
CA ARG A 133 -15.94 -25.09 15.01
C ARG A 133 -15.00 -26.28 15.01
N ASN A 134 -15.57 -27.47 15.09
CA ASN A 134 -14.80 -28.71 15.11
C ASN A 134 -14.35 -29.09 13.69
N PHE A 135 -13.06 -28.94 13.40
CA PHE A 135 -12.43 -29.35 12.14
C PHE A 135 -11.59 -30.62 12.33
N ARG A 136 -11.39 -31.39 11.26
CA ARG A 136 -10.55 -32.61 11.34
C ARG A 136 -9.06 -32.28 11.35
N SER A 137 -8.69 -31.12 10.78
CA SER A 137 -7.31 -30.60 10.78
C SER A 137 -7.27 -29.08 10.76
N GLU A 138 -6.18 -28.50 11.27
CA GLU A 138 -5.91 -27.05 11.24
C GLU A 138 -5.81 -26.52 9.80
N HIS A 139 -5.28 -27.33 8.87
CA HIS A 139 -5.19 -26.96 7.46
C HIS A 139 -6.56 -26.87 6.79
N GLU A 140 -7.49 -27.77 7.13
CA GLU A 140 -8.88 -27.72 6.66
C GLU A 140 -9.60 -26.45 7.17
N ARG A 141 -9.32 -26.04 8.41
CA ARG A 141 -9.82 -24.77 8.97
C ARG A 141 -9.30 -23.59 8.16
N PHE A 142 -8.00 -23.59 7.84
CA PHE A 142 -7.38 -22.55 7.02
C PHE A 142 -8.00 -22.47 5.62
N GLU A 143 -8.10 -23.59 4.91
CA GLU A 143 -8.71 -23.62 3.57
C GLU A 143 -10.16 -23.16 3.59
N THR A 144 -10.96 -23.62 4.56
CA THR A 144 -12.38 -23.25 4.69
C THR A 144 -12.55 -21.77 4.98
N THR A 145 -11.68 -21.22 5.83
CA THR A 145 -11.68 -19.78 6.15
C THR A 145 -11.31 -18.96 4.92
N MET A 146 -10.27 -19.35 4.19
CA MET A 146 -9.87 -18.69 2.94
C MET A 146 -10.97 -18.75 1.88
N ARG A 147 -11.63 -19.90 1.68
CA ARG A 147 -12.78 -20.04 0.75
C ARG A 147 -13.94 -19.12 1.12
N THR A 148 -14.17 -18.91 2.41
CA THR A 148 -15.23 -18.01 2.89
C THR A 148 -14.86 -16.55 2.62
N ILE A 149 -13.61 -16.16 2.88
CA ILE A 149 -13.09 -14.83 2.56
C ILE A 149 -13.20 -14.57 1.05
N GLN A 150 -12.81 -15.54 0.21
CA GLN A 150 -12.94 -15.44 -1.24
C GLN A 150 -14.37 -15.20 -1.69
N GLY A 151 -15.32 -16.02 -1.22
CA GLY A 151 -16.73 -15.86 -1.57
C GLY A 151 -17.29 -14.51 -1.11
N SER A 152 -16.97 -14.09 0.12
CA SER A 152 -17.39 -12.78 0.63
C SER A 152 -16.77 -11.60 -0.12
N LEU A 153 -15.49 -11.70 -0.52
CA LEU A 153 -14.79 -10.67 -1.28
C LEU A 153 -15.35 -10.54 -2.71
N ILE A 154 -15.67 -11.65 -3.37
CA ILE A 154 -16.31 -11.66 -4.69
C ILE A 154 -17.64 -10.90 -4.63
N VAL A 155 -18.51 -11.18 -3.65
CA VAL A 155 -19.80 -10.48 -3.56
C VAL A 155 -19.63 -8.99 -3.23
N ALA A 156 -18.72 -8.67 -2.29
CA ALA A 156 -18.41 -7.28 -1.95
C ALA A 156 -17.83 -6.50 -3.15
N SER A 157 -17.07 -7.17 -4.02
CA SER A 157 -16.50 -6.55 -5.22
C SER A 157 -17.57 -6.11 -6.21
N PHE A 158 -18.63 -6.90 -6.44
CA PHE A 158 -19.74 -6.52 -7.31
C PHE A 158 -20.47 -5.27 -6.81
N PHE A 159 -20.62 -5.16 -5.49
CA PHE A 159 -21.17 -3.96 -4.88
C PHE A 159 -20.28 -2.73 -5.12
N ASN A 160 -18.96 -2.88 -4.97
CA ASN A 160 -18.03 -1.78 -5.23
C ASN A 160 -17.98 -1.37 -6.71
N ILE A 161 -18.00 -2.35 -7.62
CA ILE A 161 -18.11 -2.14 -9.08
C ILE A 161 -19.38 -1.35 -9.40
N PHE A 162 -20.52 -1.75 -8.84
CA PHE A 162 -21.79 -1.07 -9.06
C PHE A 162 -21.73 0.39 -8.58
N ILE A 163 -21.22 0.64 -7.38
CA ILE A 163 -21.06 2.00 -6.83
C ILE A 163 -20.10 2.86 -7.64
N GLY A 164 -18.98 2.28 -8.09
CA GLY A 164 -17.97 2.97 -8.88
C GLY A 164 -18.45 3.35 -10.28
N PHE A 165 -19.02 2.40 -11.04
CA PHE A 165 -19.46 2.66 -12.42
C PHE A 165 -20.79 3.40 -12.53
N SER A 166 -21.67 3.31 -11.53
CA SER A 166 -22.94 4.05 -11.51
C SER A 166 -22.79 5.57 -11.34
N ARG A 167 -21.56 6.09 -11.24
CA ARG A 167 -21.25 7.50 -10.92
C ARG A 167 -21.77 7.96 -9.56
N ALA A 168 -22.38 7.07 -8.77
CA ALA A 168 -22.87 7.36 -7.44
C ALA A 168 -21.72 7.80 -6.53
N TRP A 169 -20.56 7.12 -6.62
CA TRP A 169 -19.37 7.52 -5.90
C TRP A 169 -18.88 8.91 -6.30
N GLY A 170 -18.86 9.23 -7.61
CA GLY A 170 -18.53 10.57 -8.08
C GLY A 170 -19.41 11.66 -7.48
N ASN A 171 -20.71 11.43 -7.34
CA ASN A 171 -21.58 12.40 -6.66
C ASN A 171 -21.27 12.47 -5.15
N LEU A 172 -20.99 11.33 -4.51
CA LEU A 172 -20.59 11.29 -3.10
C LEU A 172 -19.27 12.04 -2.86
N THR A 173 -18.32 11.98 -3.81
CA THR A 173 -17.03 12.69 -3.73
C THR A 173 -17.18 14.20 -3.58
N ARG A 174 -18.31 14.79 -3.99
CA ARG A 174 -18.61 16.22 -3.79
C ARG A 174 -18.79 16.61 -2.32
N PHE A 175 -19.18 15.66 -1.47
CA PHE A 175 -19.31 15.89 -0.03
C PHE A 175 -17.96 15.77 0.71
N PHE A 176 -16.92 15.24 0.06
CA PHE A 176 -15.59 15.16 0.65
C PHE A 176 -14.91 16.54 0.60
N SER A 177 -15.23 17.35 1.60
CA SER A 177 -14.46 18.55 1.95
C SER A 177 -13.09 18.15 2.54
N PRO A 178 -12.05 19.00 2.43
CA PRO A 178 -10.79 18.82 3.17
C PRO A 178 -10.99 18.54 4.66
N ILE A 179 -12.06 19.07 5.27
CA ILE A 179 -12.43 18.85 6.68
C ILE A 179 -12.76 17.38 6.95
N VAL A 180 -13.27 16.65 5.96
CA VAL A 180 -13.62 15.22 6.08
C VAL A 180 -12.46 14.34 5.64
N ILE A 181 -11.74 14.72 4.57
CA ILE A 181 -10.65 13.91 4.01
C ILE A 181 -9.47 13.83 5.00
N VAL A 182 -9.10 14.95 5.63
CA VAL A 182 -7.91 14.98 6.50
C VAL A 182 -8.03 14.01 7.67
N PRO A 183 -9.12 14.00 8.48
CA PRO A 183 -9.29 13.00 9.54
C PRO A 183 -9.30 11.56 9.03
N VAL A 184 -9.95 11.28 7.90
CA VAL A 184 -10.01 9.93 7.31
C VAL A 184 -8.61 9.45 6.93
N VAL A 185 -7.83 10.28 6.23
CA VAL A 185 -6.44 9.96 5.86
C VAL A 185 -5.57 9.81 7.11
N CYS A 186 -5.76 10.63 8.15
CA CYS A 186 -5.05 10.47 9.42
C CYS A 186 -5.38 9.14 10.10
N VAL A 187 -6.65 8.72 10.16
CA VAL A 187 -7.04 7.43 10.76
C VAL A 187 -6.48 6.26 9.96
N VAL A 188 -6.54 6.33 8.63
CA VAL A 188 -5.94 5.32 7.75
C VAL A 188 -4.42 5.26 7.92
N GLY A 189 -3.74 6.41 8.00
CA GLY A 189 -2.29 6.47 8.11
C GLY A 189 -1.78 6.07 9.50
N LEU A 190 -2.45 6.51 10.56
CA LEU A 190 -2.09 6.22 11.96
C LEU A 190 -2.56 4.83 12.42
N GLY A 191 -3.63 4.28 11.82
CA GLY A 191 -4.18 2.97 12.19
C GLY A 191 -3.17 1.82 12.13
N PRO A 192 -2.39 1.68 11.03
CA PRO A 192 -1.33 0.68 10.92
C PRO A 192 -0.26 0.82 12.00
N PHE A 193 0.07 2.03 12.47
CA PHE A 193 1.05 2.21 13.55
C PHE A 193 0.59 1.53 14.85
N ALA A 194 -0.69 1.63 15.20
CA ALA A 194 -1.23 0.98 16.40
C ALA A 194 -1.10 -0.55 16.36
N ARG A 195 -1.01 -1.15 15.16
CA ARG A 195 -0.82 -2.60 14.97
C ARG A 195 0.65 -2.98 14.74
N GLY A 196 1.42 -2.11 14.09
CA GLY A 196 2.83 -2.32 13.75
C GLY A 196 3.78 -2.13 14.93
N PHE A 197 3.56 -1.12 15.78
CA PHE A 197 4.42 -0.87 16.95
C PHE A 197 4.49 -2.06 17.93
N PRO A 198 3.38 -2.75 18.27
CA PRO A 198 3.45 -3.95 19.11
C PRO A 198 4.30 -5.07 18.49
N LEU A 199 4.28 -5.23 17.17
CA LEU A 199 5.12 -6.22 16.49
C LEU A 199 6.61 -5.89 16.60
N LEU A 200 6.94 -4.59 16.57
CA LEU A 200 8.29 -4.11 16.81
C LEU A 200 8.75 -4.37 18.25
N ALA A 201 7.84 -4.18 19.22
CA ALA A 201 8.12 -4.41 20.64
C ALA A 201 8.40 -5.89 20.98
N ASN A 202 7.84 -6.83 20.20
CA ASN A 202 8.16 -8.25 20.36
C ASN A 202 9.65 -8.56 20.14
N CYS A 203 10.36 -7.71 19.40
CA CYS A 203 11.80 -7.76 19.24
C CYS A 203 12.42 -6.36 19.38
N VAL A 204 12.40 -5.84 20.62
CA VAL A 204 12.91 -4.50 20.93
C VAL A 204 14.36 -4.29 20.51
N GLU A 205 15.20 -5.32 20.57
CA GLU A 205 16.63 -5.26 20.24
C GLU A 205 16.90 -4.92 18.77
N ILE A 206 16.03 -5.34 17.85
CA ILE A 206 16.14 -5.01 16.40
C ILE A 206 15.30 -3.77 16.09
N GLY A 207 14.13 -3.66 16.74
CA GLY A 207 13.18 -2.62 16.46
C GLY A 207 13.60 -1.22 16.92
N LEU A 208 14.25 -1.12 18.08
CA LEU A 208 14.72 0.15 18.61
C LEU A 208 15.86 0.75 17.76
N PRO A 209 16.89 -0.02 17.34
CA PRO A 209 17.87 0.45 16.36
C PRO A 209 17.23 0.89 15.04
N MET A 210 16.20 0.20 14.55
CA MET A 210 15.49 0.59 13.34
C MET A 210 14.85 1.98 13.47
N LEU A 211 14.15 2.24 14.59
CA LEU A 211 13.53 3.55 14.84
C LEU A 211 14.58 4.65 14.99
N ILE A 212 15.64 4.39 15.76
CA ILE A 212 16.73 5.35 15.97
C ILE A 212 17.41 5.67 14.64
N LEU A 213 17.76 4.64 13.85
CA LEU A 213 18.41 4.82 12.57
C LEU A 213 17.52 5.61 11.60
N LEU A 214 16.22 5.32 11.55
CA LEU A 214 15.27 6.07 10.73
C LEU A 214 15.20 7.53 11.17
N VAL A 215 15.06 7.82 12.46
CA VAL A 215 15.00 9.20 12.99
C VAL A 215 16.29 9.96 12.72
N ILE A 216 17.46 9.35 12.97
CA ILE A 216 18.77 9.97 12.71
C ILE A 216 18.94 10.26 11.22
N THR A 217 18.63 9.28 10.36
CA THR A 217 18.78 9.44 8.90
C THR A 217 17.87 10.54 8.36
N GLN A 218 16.64 10.66 8.89
CA GLN A 218 15.66 11.65 8.43
C GLN A 218 15.87 13.06 9.01
N GLN A 219 16.25 13.17 10.29
CA GLN A 219 16.37 14.48 10.97
C GLN A 219 17.79 15.03 10.98
N TYR A 220 18.79 14.19 11.29
CA TYR A 220 20.16 14.64 11.52
C TYR A 220 20.95 14.75 10.21
N LEU A 221 20.77 13.77 9.32
CA LEU A 221 21.49 13.72 8.05
C LEU A 221 21.04 14.82 7.08
N ARG A 222 19.82 15.33 7.26
CA ARG A 222 19.30 16.52 6.59
C ARG A 222 20.13 17.78 6.85
N HIS A 223 20.69 17.91 8.06
CA HIS A 223 21.49 19.06 8.46
C HIS A 223 22.99 18.88 8.19
N ALA A 224 23.50 17.66 8.30
CA ALA A 224 24.94 17.38 8.24
C ALA A 224 25.53 17.33 6.80
N LEU A 225 24.77 16.94 5.78
CA LEU A 225 25.26 16.70 4.42
C LEU A 225 24.47 17.50 3.35
N PRO A 226 24.70 18.83 3.22
CA PRO A 226 23.94 19.66 2.27
C PRO A 226 24.16 19.30 0.79
N ARG A 227 25.27 18.64 0.44
CA ARG A 227 25.59 18.22 -0.96
C ARG A 227 25.06 16.84 -1.36
N GLY A 228 24.80 15.96 -0.39
CA GLY A 228 24.32 14.58 -0.62
C GLY A 228 22.84 14.35 -0.24
N HIS A 229 22.20 15.37 0.33
CA HIS A 229 20.84 15.36 0.85
C HIS A 229 19.83 14.69 -0.09
N ASN A 230 19.79 15.09 -1.36
CA ASN A 230 18.73 14.65 -2.27
C ASN A 230 18.80 13.16 -2.61
N ILE A 231 19.99 12.56 -2.65
CA ILE A 231 20.13 11.11 -2.91
C ILE A 231 19.81 10.34 -1.64
N LEU A 232 20.27 10.85 -0.50
CA LEU A 232 20.14 10.17 0.76
C LEU A 232 18.70 10.20 1.29
N GLU A 233 17.98 11.31 1.16
CA GLU A 233 16.57 11.42 1.52
C GLU A 233 15.70 10.43 0.71
N ARG A 234 15.99 10.29 -0.59
CA ARG A 234 15.28 9.37 -1.48
C ARG A 234 15.46 7.91 -1.06
N PHE A 235 16.69 7.48 -0.82
CA PHE A 235 17.02 6.06 -0.56
C PHE A 235 17.21 5.70 0.91
N ALA A 236 16.96 6.65 1.84
CA ALA A 236 17.14 6.47 3.28
C ALA A 236 16.46 5.21 3.81
N LEU A 237 15.24 4.92 3.33
CA LEU A 237 14.46 3.76 3.77
C LEU A 237 15.13 2.44 3.38
N LEU A 238 15.66 2.34 2.15
CA LEU A 238 16.39 1.15 1.69
C LEU A 238 17.68 0.94 2.49
N LEU A 239 18.43 2.01 2.74
CA LEU A 239 19.64 1.95 3.56
C LEU A 239 19.33 1.52 4.99
N CYS A 240 18.27 2.07 5.61
CA CYS A 240 17.87 1.69 6.96
C CYS A 240 17.51 0.21 7.04
N ILE A 241 16.72 -0.31 6.09
CA ILE A 241 16.34 -1.72 6.04
C ILE A 241 17.56 -2.61 5.85
N GLY A 242 18.48 -2.26 4.93
CA GLY A 242 19.70 -3.02 4.69
C GLY A 242 20.62 -3.08 5.91
N LEU A 243 20.81 -1.95 6.60
CA LEU A 243 21.63 -1.88 7.81
C LEU A 243 21.02 -2.66 8.97
N VAL A 244 19.72 -2.51 9.22
CA VAL A 244 19.02 -3.23 10.30
C VAL A 244 18.99 -4.73 10.03
N TRP A 245 18.76 -5.15 8.78
CA TRP A 245 18.82 -6.55 8.41
C TRP A 245 20.21 -7.15 8.61
N SER A 246 21.26 -6.42 8.20
CA SER A 246 22.65 -6.84 8.41
C SER A 246 22.98 -6.97 9.90
N PHE A 247 22.53 -6.00 10.71
CA PHE A 247 22.67 -6.05 12.17
C PHE A 247 21.96 -7.26 12.78
N ALA A 248 20.72 -7.54 12.36
CA ALA A 248 19.97 -8.71 12.80
C ALA A 248 20.63 -10.04 12.41
N ALA A 249 21.23 -10.11 11.22
CA ALA A 249 21.99 -11.27 10.77
C ALA A 249 23.23 -11.50 11.64
N ILE A 250 24.00 -10.45 11.93
CA ILE A 250 25.17 -10.52 12.82
C ILE A 250 24.78 -10.99 14.22
N LEU A 251 23.70 -10.45 14.80
CA LEU A 251 23.20 -10.89 16.12
C LEU A 251 22.72 -12.35 16.12
N THR A 252 22.17 -12.82 14.99
CA THR A 252 21.75 -14.22 14.82
C THR A 252 22.95 -15.16 14.82
N GLU A 253 24.00 -14.85 14.05
CA GLU A 253 25.22 -15.66 13.95
C GLU A 253 26.09 -15.58 15.22
N ALA A 254 26.13 -14.42 15.88
CA ALA A 254 26.82 -14.24 17.16
C ALA A 254 26.19 -15.03 18.32
N GLY A 255 25.05 -15.68 18.09
CA GLY A 255 24.41 -16.57 19.06
C GLY A 255 23.71 -15.85 20.22
N ALA A 256 23.48 -14.54 20.11
CA ALA A 256 22.81 -13.73 21.15
C ALA A 256 21.44 -14.30 21.54
N TYR A 257 20.75 -14.93 20.59
CA TYR A 257 19.42 -15.52 20.78
C TYR A 257 19.42 -17.01 21.20
N ASN A 258 20.57 -17.66 21.38
CA ASN A 258 20.62 -19.11 21.65
C ASN A 258 20.04 -19.49 23.03
N THR A 259 20.18 -18.61 24.02
CA THR A 259 19.67 -18.83 25.40
C THR A 259 18.32 -18.14 25.64
N ALA A 260 17.82 -17.37 24.66
CA ALA A 260 16.58 -16.60 24.81
C ALA A 260 15.32 -17.49 24.79
N LYS A 261 14.19 -16.92 25.24
CA LYS A 261 12.87 -17.55 25.21
C LYS A 261 12.46 -17.92 23.78
N GLN A 262 11.66 -18.98 23.63
CA GLN A 262 11.24 -19.48 22.32
C GLN A 262 10.51 -18.44 21.46
N GLN A 263 9.70 -17.58 22.08
CA GLN A 263 8.99 -16.50 21.39
C GLN A 263 9.95 -15.42 20.85
N THR A 264 10.99 -15.09 21.62
CA THR A 264 12.06 -14.19 21.17
C THR A 264 12.85 -14.81 20.02
N LYS A 265 13.15 -16.12 20.10
CA LYS A 265 13.82 -16.86 19.02
C LYS A 265 13.01 -16.88 17.71
N GLN A 266 11.69 -16.93 17.79
CA GLN A 266 10.82 -16.92 16.61
C GLN A 266 10.73 -15.53 15.95
N ASN A 267 10.74 -14.46 16.74
CA ASN A 267 10.51 -13.10 16.24
C ASN A 267 11.80 -12.35 15.91
N CYS A 268 12.88 -12.57 16.67
CA CYS A 268 14.14 -11.83 16.52
C CYS A 268 15.15 -12.52 15.59
N ARG A 269 15.03 -13.83 15.39
CA ARG A 269 16.03 -14.60 14.65
C ARG A 269 15.69 -14.62 13.16
N THR A 270 16.68 -14.37 12.32
CA THR A 270 16.49 -14.23 10.86
C THR A 270 16.22 -15.55 10.13
N ASP A 271 16.61 -16.69 10.72
CA ASP A 271 16.52 -18.03 10.12
C ASP A 271 15.21 -18.80 10.40
N ARG A 272 14.39 -18.34 11.36
CA ARG A 272 13.17 -19.05 11.82
C ARG A 272 11.89 -18.70 11.06
N SER A 273 12.01 -17.92 9.99
CA SER A 273 10.86 -17.52 9.20
C SER A 273 10.30 -18.70 8.38
N TYR A 274 11.16 -19.65 7.99
CA TYR A 274 10.89 -20.84 7.16
C TYR A 274 10.18 -20.57 5.81
N LEU A 275 9.95 -19.31 5.44
CA LEU A 275 9.26 -18.96 4.19
C LEU A 275 10.06 -19.38 2.95
N ILE A 276 11.37 -19.16 2.96
CA ILE A 276 12.25 -19.51 1.82
C ILE A 276 12.38 -21.03 1.66
N ALA A 277 12.47 -21.76 2.77
CA ALA A 277 12.59 -23.22 2.74
C ALA A 277 11.28 -23.92 2.32
N SER A 278 10.13 -23.31 2.63
CA SER A 278 8.81 -23.91 2.37
C SER A 278 8.21 -23.48 1.03
N ALA A 279 8.74 -22.43 0.40
CA ALA A 279 8.20 -21.88 -0.84
C ALA A 279 8.88 -22.47 -2.08
N PRO A 280 8.12 -22.81 -3.14
CA PRO A 280 8.71 -23.14 -4.43
C PRO A 280 9.40 -21.92 -5.06
N TRP A 281 10.48 -22.16 -5.80
CA TRP A 281 11.27 -21.12 -6.48
C TRP A 281 10.46 -20.28 -7.48
N ILE A 282 9.56 -20.92 -8.23
CA ILE A 282 8.66 -20.25 -9.16
C ILE A 282 7.25 -20.78 -8.90
N ARG A 283 6.32 -19.87 -8.61
CA ARG A 283 4.89 -20.19 -8.48
C ARG A 283 4.04 -19.10 -9.07
N PHE A 284 3.11 -19.51 -9.91
CA PHE A 284 2.06 -18.64 -10.40
C PHE A 284 0.78 -18.87 -9.57
N PRO A 285 0.20 -17.82 -8.95
CA PRO A 285 -1.10 -17.94 -8.29
C PRO A 285 -2.17 -18.28 -9.32
N TYR A 286 -2.96 -19.32 -9.07
CA TYR A 286 -4.04 -19.75 -9.97
C TYR A 286 -5.40 -19.41 -9.37
N PRO A 287 -6.43 -19.16 -10.21
CA PRO A 287 -7.77 -18.90 -9.73
C PRO A 287 -8.30 -20.08 -8.91
N PHE A 288 -9.02 -19.78 -7.83
CA PHE A 288 -9.61 -20.74 -6.90
C PHE A 288 -8.61 -21.71 -6.25
N GLN A 289 -7.38 -21.27 -5.98
CA GLN A 289 -6.33 -22.12 -5.41
C GLN A 289 -6.62 -22.72 -4.04
N TRP A 290 -7.54 -22.13 -3.29
CA TRP A 290 -7.96 -22.66 -2.00
C TRP A 290 -9.16 -23.59 -2.11
N GLY A 291 -9.82 -23.68 -3.27
CA GLY A 291 -11.03 -24.47 -3.54
C GLY A 291 -12.23 -23.61 -3.95
N LYS A 292 -13.43 -24.23 -3.95
CA LYS A 292 -14.68 -23.54 -4.35
C LYS A 292 -15.06 -22.46 -3.32
N PRO A 293 -15.44 -21.25 -3.75
CA PRO A 293 -15.78 -20.16 -2.84
C PRO A 293 -17.05 -20.48 -2.05
N ILE A 294 -17.06 -20.09 -0.77
CA ILE A 294 -18.20 -20.28 0.14
C ILE A 294 -18.87 -18.93 0.36
N PHE A 295 -20.16 -18.85 0.05
CA PHE A 295 -20.93 -17.62 0.19
C PHE A 295 -21.75 -17.66 1.48
N ARG A 296 -21.43 -16.79 2.44
CA ARG A 296 -22.21 -16.58 3.67
C ARG A 296 -22.62 -15.12 3.80
N ALA A 297 -23.92 -14.86 3.89
CA ALA A 297 -24.47 -13.50 3.91
C ALA A 297 -23.92 -12.65 5.08
N SER A 298 -23.78 -13.23 6.28
CA SER A 298 -23.24 -12.54 7.46
C SER A 298 -21.88 -11.90 7.21
N HIS A 299 -20.99 -12.65 6.56
CA HIS A 299 -19.61 -12.24 6.29
C HIS A 299 -19.51 -11.31 5.08
N VAL A 300 -20.42 -11.44 4.11
CA VAL A 300 -20.54 -10.54 2.95
C VAL A 300 -20.81 -9.10 3.40
N PHE A 301 -21.74 -8.87 4.33
CA PHE A 301 -22.04 -7.51 4.79
C PHE A 301 -20.84 -6.82 5.44
N GLY A 302 -20.04 -7.54 6.22
CA GLY A 302 -18.80 -7.02 6.79
C GLY A 302 -17.79 -6.62 5.71
N MET A 303 -17.64 -7.45 4.67
CA MET A 303 -16.75 -7.17 3.54
C MET A 303 -17.24 -5.99 2.68
N MET A 304 -18.56 -5.82 2.51
CA MET A 304 -19.14 -4.65 1.83
C MET A 304 -18.85 -3.36 2.59
N GLY A 305 -18.97 -3.38 3.92
CA GLY A 305 -18.59 -2.24 4.76
C GLY A 305 -17.13 -1.86 4.60
N ALA A 306 -16.23 -2.85 4.61
CA ALA A 306 -14.81 -2.61 4.35
C ALA A 306 -14.56 -2.06 2.93
N ALA A 307 -15.29 -2.53 1.91
CA ALA A 307 -15.18 -2.01 0.55
C ALA A 307 -15.50 -0.50 0.44
N ILE A 308 -16.52 -0.03 1.18
CA ILE A 308 -16.85 1.41 1.26
C ILE A 308 -15.70 2.19 1.89
N VAL A 309 -15.15 1.68 3.00
CA VAL A 309 -14.00 2.29 3.68
C VAL A 309 -12.81 2.38 2.74
N THR A 310 -12.49 1.31 2.02
CA THR A 310 -11.38 1.32 1.04
C THR A 310 -11.60 2.25 -0.13
N SER A 311 -12.86 2.51 -0.49
CA SER A 311 -13.20 3.47 -1.55
C SER A 311 -12.97 4.90 -1.08
N ALA A 312 -13.32 5.21 0.18
CA ALA A 312 -13.02 6.50 0.81
C ALA A 312 -11.52 6.71 1.00
N GLU A 313 -10.81 5.69 1.45
CA GLU A 313 -9.35 5.66 1.57
C GLU A 313 -8.67 5.94 0.22
N SER A 314 -9.09 5.22 -0.83
CA SER A 314 -8.52 5.38 -2.17
C SER A 314 -8.80 6.75 -2.76
N THR A 315 -9.99 7.30 -2.50
CA THR A 315 -10.35 8.66 -2.90
C THR A 315 -9.41 9.70 -2.26
N GLY A 316 -9.16 9.57 -0.95
CA GLY A 316 -8.20 10.42 -0.25
C GLY A 316 -6.78 10.29 -0.82
N ALA A 317 -6.35 9.07 -1.13
CA ALA A 317 -5.07 8.81 -1.76
C ALA A 317 -4.97 9.44 -3.16
N TYR A 318 -6.02 9.42 -3.99
CA TYR A 318 -6.01 10.08 -5.30
C TYR A 318 -5.86 11.60 -5.19
N PHE A 319 -6.54 12.24 -4.23
CA PHE A 319 -6.38 13.68 -3.98
C PHE A 319 -4.99 14.02 -3.43
N ALA A 320 -4.46 13.20 -2.52
CA ALA A 320 -3.11 13.35 -2.00
C ALA A 320 -2.06 13.16 -3.12
N ALA A 321 -2.24 12.16 -3.97
CA ALA A 321 -1.36 11.87 -5.11
C ALA A 321 -1.32 13.03 -6.08
N ALA A 322 -2.50 13.58 -6.44
CA ALA A 322 -2.59 14.74 -7.32
C ALA A 322 -1.87 15.95 -6.71
N ARG A 323 -2.06 16.21 -5.42
CA ARG A 323 -1.38 17.31 -4.73
C ARG A 323 0.13 17.12 -4.67
N LEU A 324 0.61 15.94 -4.25
CA LEU A 324 2.05 15.64 -4.12
C LEU A 324 2.77 15.63 -5.47
N SER A 325 2.08 15.24 -6.55
CA SER A 325 2.62 15.25 -7.91
C SER A 325 2.48 16.60 -8.63
N GLY A 326 1.90 17.61 -7.98
CA GLY A 326 1.64 18.92 -8.61
C GLY A 326 0.65 18.85 -9.77
N ALA A 327 -0.20 17.82 -9.82
CA ALA A 327 -1.23 17.64 -10.83
C ALA A 327 -2.54 18.30 -10.41
N THR A 328 -3.41 18.56 -11.38
CA THR A 328 -4.77 19.01 -11.09
C THR A 328 -5.57 17.90 -10.39
N PRO A 329 -6.45 18.26 -9.44
CA PRO A 329 -7.27 17.28 -8.75
C PRO A 329 -8.14 16.53 -9.78
N PRO A 330 -8.23 15.19 -9.69
CA PRO A 330 -8.95 14.39 -10.67
C PRO A 330 -10.46 14.73 -10.62
N PRO A 331 -11.14 14.83 -11.78
CA PRO A 331 -12.57 15.08 -11.80
C PRO A 331 -13.33 13.89 -11.19
N ALA A 332 -14.50 14.16 -10.59
CA ALA A 332 -15.32 13.16 -9.91
C ALA A 332 -15.67 11.93 -10.77
N THR A 333 -15.75 12.10 -12.10
CA THR A 333 -15.97 11.00 -13.04
C THR A 333 -14.81 10.02 -13.09
N VAL A 334 -13.57 10.52 -13.13
CA VAL A 334 -12.35 9.70 -13.16
C VAL A 334 -12.14 9.00 -11.81
N VAL A 335 -12.46 9.68 -10.71
CA VAL A 335 -12.44 9.08 -9.38
C VAL A 335 -13.45 7.93 -9.30
N SER A 336 -14.70 8.15 -9.73
CA SER A 336 -15.73 7.09 -9.72
C SER A 336 -15.34 5.88 -10.58
N GLN A 337 -14.79 6.11 -11.78
CA GLN A 337 -14.28 5.05 -12.65
C GLN A 337 -13.13 4.27 -12.00
N SER A 338 -12.24 4.97 -11.30
CA SER A 338 -11.12 4.36 -10.57
C SER A 338 -11.60 3.49 -9.41
N ILE A 339 -12.63 3.92 -8.68
CA ILE A 339 -13.26 3.07 -7.65
C ILE A 339 -13.96 1.85 -8.29
N GLY A 340 -14.57 2.01 -9.46
CA GLY A 340 -15.12 0.88 -10.22
C GLY A 340 -14.03 -0.12 -10.61
N LEU A 341 -12.87 0.36 -11.09
CA LEU A 341 -11.71 -0.47 -11.41
C LEU A 341 -11.07 -1.11 -10.18
N GLN A 342 -11.03 -0.41 -9.05
CA GLN A 342 -10.65 -1.00 -7.76
C GLN A 342 -11.59 -2.16 -7.40
N GLY A 343 -12.90 -2.02 -7.62
CA GLY A 343 -13.86 -3.11 -7.47
C GLY A 343 -13.55 -4.30 -8.40
N VAL A 344 -13.17 -4.06 -9.65
CA VAL A 344 -12.71 -5.12 -10.57
C VAL A 344 -11.44 -5.80 -10.04
N GLY A 345 -10.50 -5.02 -9.50
CA GLY A 345 -9.31 -5.56 -8.85
C GLY A 345 -9.63 -6.44 -7.64
N MET A 346 -10.60 -6.03 -6.81
CA MET A 346 -11.10 -6.83 -5.70
C MET A 346 -11.80 -8.12 -6.15
N LEU A 347 -12.47 -8.11 -7.31
CA LEU A 347 -13.06 -9.31 -7.88
C LEU A 347 -11.97 -10.31 -8.28
N LEU A 348 -10.92 -9.85 -8.94
CA LEU A 348 -9.74 -10.67 -9.27
C LEU A 348 -9.08 -11.21 -8.00
N GLU A 349 -8.92 -10.37 -6.98
CA GLU A 349 -8.41 -10.79 -5.67
C GLU A 349 -9.23 -11.92 -5.04
N GLY A 350 -10.56 -11.83 -5.08
CA GLY A 350 -11.45 -12.90 -4.62
C GLY A 350 -11.29 -14.19 -5.41
N ILE A 351 -11.16 -14.09 -6.73
CA ILE A 351 -10.96 -15.25 -7.63
C ILE A 351 -9.61 -15.93 -7.36
N PHE A 352 -8.51 -15.17 -7.30
CA PHE A 352 -7.16 -15.72 -7.07
C PHE A 352 -6.89 -16.09 -5.61
N GLY A 353 -7.75 -15.67 -4.68
CA GLY A 353 -7.65 -16.04 -3.28
C GLY A 353 -6.71 -15.18 -2.46
N ALA A 354 -6.73 -13.87 -2.70
CA ALA A 354 -6.15 -12.91 -1.79
C ALA A 354 -6.96 -12.86 -0.48
N ALA A 355 -6.26 -12.65 0.64
CA ALA A 355 -6.89 -12.66 1.97
C ALA A 355 -7.68 -11.38 2.29
N VAL A 356 -7.43 -10.29 1.56
CA VAL A 356 -8.03 -8.97 1.76
C VAL A 356 -8.15 -8.25 0.41
N GLY A 357 -9.02 -7.25 0.34
CA GLY A 357 -9.12 -6.38 -0.82
C GLY A 357 -8.06 -5.27 -0.86
N THR A 358 -7.99 -4.61 -2.02
CA THR A 358 -7.04 -3.53 -2.31
C THR A 358 -7.56 -2.12 -2.02
N THR A 359 -6.62 -1.21 -1.78
CA THR A 359 -6.81 0.25 -1.68
C THR A 359 -5.63 0.97 -2.33
N ALA A 360 -5.86 2.22 -2.74
CA ALA A 360 -4.81 3.08 -3.25
C ALA A 360 -3.95 3.66 -2.12
N SER A 361 -2.64 3.64 -2.34
CA SER A 361 -1.64 4.29 -1.49
C SER A 361 -0.78 5.24 -2.32
N VAL A 362 -0.29 6.28 -1.66
CA VAL A 362 0.69 7.25 -2.19
C VAL A 362 2.07 7.02 -1.60
#